data_AF-A0A7C7ZU18-F1
#
_entry.id   AF-A0A7C7ZU18-F1
#
_cell.length_a   1.000
_cell.length_b   1.000
_cell.length_c   1.000
_cell.angle_alpha   90.00
_cell.angle_beta   90.00
_cell.angle_gamma   90.00
#
_symmetry.space_group_name_H-M   'P 1'
#
loop_
_entity.id
_entity.type
_entity.pdbx_description
1 polymer ?
#
loop_
_entity_poly.entity_id
_entity_poly.type
_entity_poly.pdbx_seq_one_letter_code
_entity_poly.pdbx_strand_id
1 'polypeptide(L)'
;MKRPKDRLHKVIVIGATPAGIAAANKLGELGIPVMVVDSESDLDRKLAREEWRLESGVPFNFAQRSGLIRLMQNPLIDCVLPARVESLKHTSQGFRAKIRKSHVYVDPDRCVLCGRCVQVCPVLTPDGSSPILFNNRRSLPGRPVIDKRMQPQCQAGCPLGVNAQAYIALTRAGRYREAFHIIREDNVLPGICGRICTHPCEASCRRGELDEPIAIRDIKRFLADYAASNNEVIRPAQIPGNGRKIAV
;
A
#
# COMPACT_ATOMS: atom_id res chain seq x y z
N MET A 1 -15.59 -45.49 19.09
CA MET A 1 -16.22 -44.71 18.01
C MET A 1 -15.35 -43.51 17.66
N LYS A 2 -14.77 -43.46 16.46
CA LYS A 2 -14.10 -42.25 15.96
C LYS A 2 -15.20 -41.20 15.74
N ARG A 3 -15.16 -40.07 16.46
CA ARG A 3 -16.03 -38.92 16.17
C ARG A 3 -15.96 -38.63 14.67
N PRO A 4 -17.09 -38.45 13.96
CA PRO A 4 -17.05 -37.99 12.59
C PRO A 4 -16.28 -36.68 12.62
N LYS A 5 -15.13 -36.63 11.93
CA LYS A 5 -14.42 -35.36 11.75
C LYS A 5 -15.33 -34.54 10.86
N ASP A 6 -16.01 -33.57 11.45
CA ASP A 6 -16.74 -32.54 10.72
C ASP A 6 -15.70 -31.71 9.95
N ARG A 7 -15.32 -32.23 8.78
CA ARG A 7 -14.33 -31.62 7.91
C ARG A 7 -15.05 -30.47 7.24
N LEU A 8 -14.95 -29.28 7.81
CA LEU A 8 -15.21 -28.05 7.06
C LEU A 8 -14.24 -28.04 5.88
N HIS A 9 -14.70 -28.48 4.70
CA HIS A 9 -13.93 -28.51 3.47
C HIS A 9 -13.76 -27.06 3.00
N LYS A 10 -12.82 -26.33 3.58
CA LYS A 10 -12.43 -25.02 3.04
C LYS A 10 -11.57 -25.26 1.81
N VAL A 11 -11.90 -24.59 0.72
CA VAL A 11 -11.14 -24.67 -0.54
C VAL A 11 -10.28 -23.42 -0.68
N ILE A 12 -9.05 -23.58 -1.16
CA ILE A 12 -8.21 -22.47 -1.59
C ILE A 12 -8.12 -22.49 -3.12
N VAL A 13 -8.42 -21.36 -3.75
CA VAL A 13 -8.23 -21.14 -5.19
C VAL A 13 -7.04 -20.22 -5.35
N ILE A 14 -5.97 -20.74 -5.96
CA ILE A 14 -4.72 -20.03 -6.18
C ILE A 14 -4.73 -19.51 -7.61
N GLY A 15 -4.88 -18.20 -7.76
CA GLY A 15 -5.05 -17.54 -9.05
C GLY A 15 -6.50 -17.22 -9.37
N ALA A 16 -6.83 -15.94 -9.33
CA ALA A 16 -8.03 -15.32 -9.89
C ALA A 16 -7.93 -15.22 -11.43
N THR A 17 -7.82 -16.37 -12.10
CA THR A 17 -8.03 -16.50 -13.55
C THR A 17 -9.52 -16.70 -13.84
N PRO A 18 -9.99 -16.63 -15.10
CA PRO A 18 -11.37 -16.97 -15.44
C PRO A 18 -11.85 -18.30 -14.86
N ALA A 19 -11.03 -19.35 -14.94
CA ALA A 19 -11.33 -20.66 -14.36
C ALA A 19 -11.38 -20.62 -12.83
N GLY A 20 -10.44 -19.92 -12.18
CA GLY A 20 -10.42 -19.78 -10.72
C GLY A 20 -11.64 -19.02 -10.19
N ILE A 21 -12.04 -17.95 -10.87
CA ILE A 21 -13.23 -17.16 -10.53
C ILE A 21 -14.51 -17.99 -10.72
N ALA A 22 -14.63 -18.72 -11.83
CA ALA A 22 -15.77 -19.60 -12.07
C ALA A 22 -15.87 -20.71 -11.01
N ALA A 23 -14.75 -21.34 -10.66
CA ALA A 23 -14.68 -22.36 -9.62
C ALA A 23 -15.05 -21.78 -8.24
N ALA A 24 -14.49 -20.63 -7.86
CA ALA A 24 -14.78 -19.98 -6.59
C ALA A 24 -16.27 -19.59 -6.46
N ASN A 25 -16.85 -19.01 -7.51
CA ASN A 25 -18.27 -18.70 -7.55
C ASN A 25 -19.12 -19.96 -7.38
N LYS A 26 -18.81 -21.04 -8.13
CA LYS A 26 -19.61 -22.27 -8.06
C LYS A 26 -19.52 -22.93 -6.69
N LEU A 27 -18.32 -22.99 -6.10
CA LEU A 27 -18.11 -23.53 -4.75
C LEU A 27 -18.84 -22.70 -3.69
N GLY A 28 -18.80 -21.37 -3.81
CA GLY A 28 -19.55 -20.47 -2.93
C GLY A 28 -21.07 -20.65 -3.04
N GLU A 29 -21.60 -20.88 -4.25
CA GLU A 29 -23.02 -21.23 -4.45
C GLU A 29 -23.41 -22.56 -3.79
N LEU A 30 -22.48 -23.51 -3.73
CA LEU A 30 -22.66 -24.81 -3.06
C LEU A 30 -22.49 -24.72 -1.53
N GLY A 31 -22.29 -23.53 -0.97
CA GLY A 31 -22.12 -23.32 0.48
C GLY A 31 -20.73 -23.72 0.99
N ILE A 32 -19.76 -23.94 0.10
CA ILE A 32 -18.41 -24.34 0.47
C ILE A 32 -17.58 -23.06 0.71
N PRO A 33 -16.95 -22.87 1.88
CA PRO A 33 -16.11 -21.69 2.10
C PRO A 33 -14.86 -21.73 1.21
N VAL A 34 -14.60 -20.63 0.50
CA VAL A 34 -13.48 -20.51 -0.45
C VAL A 34 -12.58 -19.35 -0.05
N MET A 35 -11.27 -19.56 -0.15
CA MET A 35 -10.28 -18.49 -0.11
C MET A 35 -9.68 -18.31 -1.51
N VAL A 36 -9.86 -17.15 -2.11
CA VAL A 36 -9.24 -16.80 -3.39
C VAL A 36 -7.98 -16.00 -3.12
N VAL A 37 -6.84 -16.48 -3.60
CA VAL A 37 -5.52 -15.84 -3.41
C VAL A 37 -4.96 -15.46 -4.78
N ASP A 38 -4.61 -14.18 -4.95
CA ASP A 38 -3.95 -13.71 -6.16
C ASP A 38 -2.89 -12.66 -5.85
N SER A 39 -1.81 -12.67 -6.64
CA SER A 39 -0.74 -11.68 -6.51
C SER A 39 -1.14 -10.31 -7.04
N GLU A 40 -2.09 -10.24 -7.97
CA GLU A 40 -2.61 -8.97 -8.46
C GLU A 40 -3.52 -8.33 -7.42
N SER A 41 -3.48 -7.01 -7.40
CA SER A 41 -4.23 -6.22 -6.42
C SER A 41 -5.56 -5.69 -6.95
N ASP A 42 -5.73 -5.68 -8.27
CA ASP A 42 -6.93 -5.24 -8.97
C ASP A 42 -7.34 -6.29 -10.02
N LEU A 43 -8.39 -7.05 -9.71
CA LEU A 43 -8.92 -8.11 -10.57
C LEU A 43 -9.60 -7.55 -11.82
N ASP A 44 -10.17 -6.34 -11.77
CA ASP A 44 -10.77 -5.73 -12.96
C ASP A 44 -9.68 -5.49 -14.01
N ARG A 45 -8.56 -4.91 -13.58
CA ARG A 45 -7.41 -4.67 -14.45
C ARG A 45 -6.76 -5.97 -14.91
N LYS A 46 -6.63 -6.97 -14.02
CA LYS A 46 -6.06 -8.27 -14.37
C LYS A 46 -6.87 -8.97 -15.47
N LEU A 47 -8.20 -9.03 -15.31
CA LEU A 47 -9.09 -9.75 -16.20
C LEU A 47 -9.48 -8.95 -17.46
N ALA A 48 -8.97 -7.73 -17.59
CA ALA A 48 -9.07 -6.92 -18.81
C ALA A 48 -7.95 -7.21 -19.83
N ARG A 49 -6.92 -7.99 -19.45
CA ARG A 49 -5.78 -8.31 -20.33
C ARG A 49 -6.23 -9.09 -21.56
N GLU A 50 -5.50 -8.90 -22.66
CA GLU A 50 -5.76 -9.54 -23.96
C GLU A 50 -5.79 -11.09 -23.86
N GLU A 51 -4.97 -11.66 -22.99
CA GLU A 51 -4.91 -13.10 -22.71
C GLU A 51 -6.25 -13.69 -22.21
N TRP A 52 -7.16 -12.85 -21.68
CA TRP A 52 -8.47 -13.25 -21.18
C TRP A 52 -9.63 -12.73 -22.04
N ARG A 53 -9.38 -12.27 -23.27
CA ARG A 53 -10.47 -11.92 -24.18
C ARG A 53 -11.27 -13.16 -24.59
N LEU A 54 -12.59 -12.97 -24.68
CA LEU A 54 -13.49 -13.98 -25.22
C LEU A 54 -13.40 -13.99 -26.75
N GLU A 55 -13.86 -15.07 -27.39
CA GLU A 55 -13.92 -15.19 -28.85
C GLU A 55 -14.75 -14.09 -29.50
N SER A 56 -15.74 -13.54 -28.78
CA SER A 56 -16.51 -12.36 -29.18
C SER A 56 -15.71 -11.06 -29.23
N GLY A 57 -14.45 -11.07 -28.78
CA GLY A 57 -13.59 -9.91 -28.63
C GLY A 57 -13.82 -9.13 -27.34
N VAL A 58 -14.82 -9.45 -26.53
CA VAL A 58 -15.11 -8.75 -25.27
C VAL A 58 -14.11 -9.17 -24.18
N PRO A 59 -13.53 -8.24 -23.38
CA PRO A 59 -12.64 -8.62 -22.28
C PRO A 59 -13.43 -9.27 -21.13
N PHE A 60 -12.81 -10.24 -20.45
CA PHE A 60 -13.49 -11.04 -19.42
C PHE A 60 -14.02 -10.20 -18.26
N ASN A 61 -13.26 -9.20 -17.80
CA ASN A 61 -13.69 -8.30 -16.72
C ASN A 61 -15.02 -7.59 -17.03
N PHE A 62 -15.27 -7.26 -18.30
CA PHE A 62 -16.52 -6.65 -18.73
C PHE A 62 -17.66 -7.67 -18.77
N ALA A 63 -17.42 -8.82 -19.41
CA ALA A 63 -18.42 -9.87 -19.56
C ALA A 63 -18.88 -10.46 -18.21
N GLN A 64 -17.99 -10.57 -17.22
CA GLN A 64 -18.23 -11.21 -15.93
C GLN A 64 -18.19 -10.24 -14.74
N ARG A 65 -18.36 -8.94 -14.98
CA ARG A 65 -18.27 -7.93 -13.92
C ARG A 65 -19.22 -8.18 -12.75
N SER A 66 -20.48 -8.52 -13.04
CA SER A 66 -21.49 -8.84 -12.02
C SER A 66 -21.09 -10.07 -11.20
N GLY A 67 -20.53 -11.10 -11.85
CA GLY A 67 -19.98 -12.29 -11.20
C GLY A 67 -18.81 -11.97 -10.27
N LEU A 68 -17.92 -11.06 -10.65
CA LEU A 68 -16.81 -10.61 -9.79
C LEU A 68 -17.29 -9.83 -8.57
N ILE A 69 -18.30 -8.97 -8.74
CA ILE A 69 -18.90 -8.22 -7.62
C ILE A 69 -19.60 -9.19 -6.67
N ARG A 70 -20.38 -10.14 -7.20
CA ARG A 70 -21.04 -11.18 -6.39
C ARG A 70 -20.04 -12.02 -5.62
N LEU A 71 -18.91 -12.38 -6.24
CA LEU A 71 -17.82 -13.11 -5.59
C LEU A 71 -17.29 -12.33 -4.38
N MET A 72 -17.02 -11.03 -4.54
CA MET A 72 -16.48 -10.15 -3.48
C MET A 72 -17.47 -9.87 -2.35
N GLN A 73 -18.77 -9.94 -2.63
CA GLN A 73 -19.84 -9.72 -1.65
C GLN A 73 -20.30 -11.01 -0.96
N ASN A 74 -19.83 -12.18 -1.41
CA ASN A 74 -20.22 -13.45 -0.83
C ASN A 74 -19.48 -13.69 0.51
N PRO A 75 -20.17 -13.82 1.65
CA PRO A 75 -19.53 -14.02 2.96
C PRO A 75 -18.79 -15.35 3.10
N LEU A 76 -19.05 -16.32 2.21
CA LEU A 76 -18.32 -17.59 2.16
C LEU A 76 -17.04 -17.53 1.32
N ILE A 77 -16.81 -16.44 0.59
CA ILE A 77 -15.63 -16.26 -0.27
C ILE A 77 -14.76 -15.14 0.30
N ASP A 78 -13.55 -15.49 0.74
CA ASP A 78 -12.55 -14.53 1.20
C ASP A 78 -11.51 -14.27 0.11
N CYS A 79 -11.46 -13.04 -0.38
CA CYS A 79 -10.51 -12.59 -1.41
C CYS A 79 -9.28 -11.96 -0.77
N VAL A 80 -8.19 -12.71 -0.73
CA VAL A 80 -6.92 -12.26 -0.15
C VAL A 80 -6.03 -11.68 -1.26
N LEU A 81 -6.17 -10.36 -1.47
CA LEU A 81 -5.53 -9.64 -2.57
C LEU A 81 -4.84 -8.36 -2.10
N PRO A 82 -3.63 -8.04 -2.58
CA PRO A 82 -2.66 -8.94 -3.22
C PRO A 82 -2.00 -9.88 -2.20
N ALA A 83 -1.87 -11.16 -2.53
CA ALA A 83 -1.17 -12.14 -1.73
C ALA A 83 -0.59 -13.28 -2.59
N ARG A 84 0.44 -13.95 -2.07
CA ARG A 84 1.04 -15.14 -2.69
C ARG A 84 1.07 -16.30 -1.72
N VAL A 85 0.88 -17.51 -2.23
CA VAL A 85 1.09 -18.74 -1.47
C VAL A 85 2.59 -19.05 -1.49
N GLU A 86 3.23 -19.06 -0.33
CA GLU A 86 4.67 -19.35 -0.18
C GLU A 86 4.94 -20.85 -0.12
N SER A 87 4.06 -21.61 0.54
CA SER A 87 4.22 -23.05 0.68
C SER A 87 2.89 -23.74 0.89
N LEU A 88 2.77 -24.95 0.35
CA LEU A 88 1.67 -25.87 0.59
C LEU A 88 2.23 -27.17 1.14
N LYS A 89 1.74 -27.60 2.31
CA LYS A 89 2.13 -28.86 2.94
C LYS A 89 0.90 -29.74 3.11
N HIS A 90 0.97 -30.98 2.63
CA HIS A 90 -0.06 -31.97 2.89
C HIS A 90 0.07 -32.49 4.33
N THR A 91 -1.06 -32.72 4.98
CA THR A 91 -1.19 -33.17 6.37
C THR A 91 -2.27 -34.23 6.45
N SER A 92 -2.34 -34.98 7.56
CA SER A 92 -3.40 -35.98 7.79
C SER A 92 -4.81 -35.40 7.89
N GLN A 93 -4.94 -34.07 7.95
CA GLN A 93 -6.20 -33.33 8.02
C GLN A 93 -6.51 -32.54 6.73
N GLY A 94 -5.68 -32.63 5.68
CA GLY A 94 -5.81 -31.87 4.44
C GLY A 94 -4.55 -31.06 4.13
N PHE A 95 -4.69 -29.81 3.69
CA PHE A 95 -3.55 -28.96 3.33
C PHE A 95 -3.32 -27.83 4.34
N ARG A 96 -2.05 -27.50 4.59
CA ARG A 96 -1.63 -26.27 5.28
C ARG A 96 -0.95 -25.35 4.28
N ALA A 97 -1.56 -24.19 4.02
CA ALA A 97 -1.01 -23.14 3.17
C ALA A 97 -0.36 -22.03 4.01
N LYS A 98 0.81 -21.56 3.60
CA LYS A 98 1.42 -20.33 4.13
C LYS A 98 1.23 -19.24 3.09
N ILE A 99 0.55 -18.16 3.46
CA ILE A 99 0.18 -17.07 2.56
C ILE A 99 0.89 -15.80 3.01
N ARG A 100 1.57 -15.12 2.10
CA ARG A 100 2.15 -13.80 2.32
C ARG A 100 1.25 -12.74 1.68
N LYS A 101 0.58 -11.96 2.52
CA LYS A 101 -0.21 -10.79 2.10
C LYS A 101 0.72 -9.59 1.89
N SER A 102 0.56 -8.91 0.76
CA SER A 102 1.26 -7.67 0.47
C SER A 102 0.46 -6.49 0.98
N HIS A 103 1.16 -5.49 1.55
CA HIS A 103 0.53 -4.28 2.06
C HIS A 103 0.12 -3.36 0.91
N VAL A 104 -1.05 -2.75 1.04
CA VAL A 104 -1.64 -1.86 0.04
C VAL A 104 -1.70 -0.41 0.50
N TYR A 105 -1.42 -0.18 1.79
CA TYR A 105 -1.32 1.11 2.47
C TYR A 105 -2.57 1.99 2.39
N VAL A 106 -3.71 1.40 2.02
CA VAL A 106 -5.02 2.03 1.96
C VAL A 106 -6.01 1.12 2.65
N ASP A 107 -6.73 1.67 3.62
CA ASP A 107 -7.80 0.97 4.30
C ASP A 107 -9.01 0.84 3.36
N PRO A 108 -9.40 -0.38 2.94
CA PRO A 108 -10.55 -0.58 2.07
C PRO A 108 -11.86 -0.04 2.67
N ASP A 109 -12.04 -0.15 3.99
CA ASP A 109 -13.30 0.18 4.64
C ASP A 109 -13.51 1.70 4.76
N ARG A 110 -12.41 2.46 4.69
CA ARG A 110 -12.42 3.93 4.74
C ARG A 110 -12.29 4.58 3.37
N CYS A 111 -11.89 3.84 2.34
CA CYS A 111 -11.68 4.41 1.02
C CYS A 111 -13.00 4.57 0.26
N VAL A 112 -13.29 5.79 -0.20
CA VAL A 112 -14.50 6.09 -1.00
C VAL A 112 -14.24 6.18 -2.50
N LEU A 113 -13.07 5.73 -2.98
CA LEU A 113 -12.69 5.73 -4.40
C LEU A 113 -12.83 7.10 -5.10
N CYS A 114 -12.59 8.21 -4.39
CA CYS A 114 -12.71 9.56 -4.97
C CYS A 114 -11.57 9.95 -5.92
N GLY A 115 -10.45 9.20 -5.93
CA GLY A 115 -9.30 9.47 -6.79
C GLY A 115 -8.44 10.69 -6.39
N ARG A 116 -8.81 11.44 -5.35
CA ARG A 116 -8.07 12.62 -4.89
C ARG A 116 -6.61 12.30 -4.56
N CYS A 117 -6.34 11.11 -4.03
CA CYS A 117 -4.98 10.65 -3.73
C CYS A 117 -4.06 10.67 -4.97
N VAL A 118 -4.56 10.25 -6.14
CA VAL A 118 -3.78 10.26 -7.39
C VAL A 118 -3.55 11.69 -7.86
N GLN A 119 -4.57 12.55 -7.76
CA GLN A 119 -4.52 13.95 -8.20
C GLN A 119 -3.51 14.80 -7.39
N VAL A 120 -3.38 14.52 -6.09
CA VAL A 120 -2.51 15.31 -5.19
C VAL A 120 -1.12 14.69 -4.99
N CYS A 121 -0.86 13.52 -5.58
CA CYS A 121 0.41 12.80 -5.40
C CYS A 121 1.55 13.58 -6.08
N PRO A 122 2.57 14.05 -5.35
CA PRO A 122 3.70 14.77 -5.93
C PRO A 122 4.76 13.83 -6.53
N VAL A 123 4.61 12.52 -6.36
CA VAL A 123 5.60 11.51 -6.74
C VAL A 123 5.25 10.94 -8.11
N LEU A 124 6.25 10.90 -8.98
CA LEU A 124 6.21 10.20 -10.26
C LEU A 124 7.24 9.08 -10.25
N THR A 125 6.89 7.96 -10.89
CA THR A 125 7.82 6.88 -11.19
C THR A 125 8.76 7.27 -12.34
N PRO A 126 9.85 6.53 -12.59
CA PRO A 126 10.72 6.80 -13.75
C PRO A 126 9.98 6.82 -15.08
N ASP A 127 8.90 6.05 -15.20
CA ASP A 127 8.05 5.98 -16.39
C ASP A 127 7.02 7.14 -16.46
N GLY A 128 7.08 8.11 -15.55
CA GLY A 128 6.18 9.25 -15.47
C GLY A 128 4.80 8.94 -14.91
N SER A 129 4.55 7.72 -14.43
CA SER A 129 3.26 7.31 -13.84
C SER A 129 3.19 7.58 -12.33
N SER A 130 1.99 7.65 -11.77
CA SER A 130 1.82 7.74 -10.31
C SER A 130 2.10 6.39 -9.64
N PRO A 131 2.78 6.36 -8.47
CA PRO A 131 2.94 5.13 -7.70
C PRO A 131 1.61 4.62 -7.09
N ILE A 132 0.54 5.42 -7.18
CA ILE A 132 -0.79 5.03 -6.74
C ILE A 132 -1.52 4.36 -7.90
N LEU A 133 -1.61 3.04 -7.85
CA LEU A 133 -2.39 2.24 -8.79
C LEU A 133 -3.87 2.42 -8.47
N PHE A 134 -4.60 3.07 -9.38
CA PHE A 134 -6.00 3.38 -9.21
C PHE A 134 -6.74 3.20 -10.54
N ASN A 135 -7.75 2.33 -10.55
CA ASN A 135 -8.59 2.07 -11.72
C ASN A 135 -10.00 2.64 -11.50
N ASN A 136 -10.06 3.89 -11.02
CA ASN A 136 -11.30 4.62 -10.76
C ASN A 136 -12.29 3.81 -9.89
N ARG A 137 -13.60 4.02 -10.11
CA ARG A 137 -14.65 3.20 -9.48
C ARG A 137 -14.71 1.76 -10.01
N ARG A 138 -13.81 1.38 -10.92
CA ARG A 138 -13.77 0.04 -11.49
C ARG A 138 -12.88 -0.91 -10.71
N SER A 139 -11.97 -0.42 -9.86
CA SER A 139 -11.07 -1.25 -9.05
C SER A 139 -11.81 -2.33 -8.26
N LEU A 140 -11.29 -3.56 -8.33
CA LEU A 140 -11.82 -4.70 -7.59
C LEU A 140 -10.66 -5.45 -6.90
N PRO A 141 -10.54 -5.44 -5.56
CA PRO A 141 -11.42 -4.78 -4.58
C PRO A 141 -11.44 -3.25 -4.72
N GLY A 142 -12.51 -2.62 -4.23
CA GLY A 142 -12.78 -1.18 -4.37
C GLY A 142 -11.84 -0.27 -3.58
N ARG A 143 -10.56 -0.23 -3.93
CA ARG A 143 -9.57 0.69 -3.36
C ARG A 143 -8.37 0.92 -4.30
N PRO A 144 -7.68 2.06 -4.22
CA PRO A 144 -6.35 2.21 -4.80
C PRO A 144 -5.31 1.36 -4.06
N VAL A 145 -4.15 1.21 -4.68
CA VAL A 145 -2.99 0.52 -4.11
C VAL A 145 -1.79 1.42 -4.24
N ILE A 146 -1.13 1.69 -3.12
CA ILE A 146 0.12 2.47 -3.14
C ILE A 146 1.26 1.48 -3.33
N ASP A 147 1.96 1.57 -4.45
CA ASP A 147 3.21 0.84 -4.63
C ASP A 147 4.31 1.51 -3.79
N LYS A 148 4.41 1.06 -2.54
CA LYS A 148 5.52 1.41 -1.68
C LYS A 148 6.59 0.34 -1.85
N ARG A 149 7.67 0.74 -2.52
CA ARG A 149 8.92 -0.03 -2.61
C ARG A 149 9.48 -0.31 -1.21
N MET A 150 10.59 -1.03 -1.16
CA MET A 150 11.35 -1.27 0.07
C MET A 150 11.64 0.02 0.86
N GLN A 151 11.83 -0.12 2.17
CA GLN A 151 12.21 1.00 3.02
C GLN A 151 13.44 1.72 2.44
N PRO A 152 13.37 3.05 2.24
CA PRO A 152 14.46 3.77 1.61
C PRO A 152 15.66 3.85 2.56
N GLN A 153 16.87 3.70 2.01
CA GLN A 153 18.12 3.73 2.78
C GLN A 153 18.28 5.05 3.56
N CYS A 154 17.81 6.18 3.02
CA CYS A 154 17.85 7.46 3.72
C CYS A 154 17.00 7.47 5.00
N GLN A 155 15.89 6.73 5.05
CA GLN A 155 15.08 6.60 6.26
C GLN A 155 15.70 5.59 7.22
N ALA A 156 16.20 4.45 6.71
CA ALA A 156 16.86 3.43 7.53
C ALA A 156 18.16 3.92 8.17
N GLY A 157 18.93 4.76 7.45
CA GLY A 157 20.17 5.37 7.94
C GLY A 157 19.97 6.56 8.86
N CYS A 158 18.74 7.08 9.01
CA CYS A 158 18.45 8.17 9.93
C CYS A 158 18.18 7.60 11.34
N PRO A 159 18.93 8.01 12.39
CA PRO A 159 18.67 7.54 13.76
C PRO A 159 17.27 7.89 14.28
N LEU A 160 16.67 8.94 13.73
CA LEU A 160 15.31 9.39 14.06
C LEU A 160 14.23 8.76 13.16
N GLY A 161 14.61 7.99 12.15
CA GLY A 161 13.65 7.39 11.20
C GLY A 161 12.90 8.38 10.33
N VAL A 162 13.38 9.63 10.22
CA VAL A 162 12.70 10.73 9.49
C VAL A 162 12.46 10.34 8.04
N ASN A 163 11.25 10.60 7.55
CA ASN A 163 10.86 10.30 6.17
C ASN A 163 11.42 11.31 5.15
N ALA A 164 12.70 11.16 4.81
CA ALA A 164 13.39 12.00 3.84
C ALA A 164 12.74 12.00 2.45
N GLN A 165 12.29 10.83 1.98
CA GLN A 165 11.64 10.70 0.68
C GLN A 165 10.41 11.61 0.56
N ALA A 166 9.57 11.67 1.62
CA ALA A 166 8.33 12.43 1.59
C ALA A 166 8.59 13.95 1.52
N TYR A 167 9.44 14.49 2.40
CA TYR A 167 9.68 15.95 2.38
C TYR A 167 10.45 16.39 1.14
N ILE A 168 11.33 15.55 0.57
CA ILE A 168 12.01 15.86 -0.70
C ILE A 168 11.00 15.92 -1.85
N ALA A 169 10.07 14.95 -1.93
CA ALA A 169 9.04 14.95 -2.97
C ALA A 169 8.12 16.17 -2.85
N LEU A 170 7.72 16.54 -1.62
CA LEU A 170 6.93 17.75 -1.37
C LEU A 170 7.71 19.03 -1.72
N THR A 171 9.00 19.08 -1.39
CA THR A 171 9.87 20.21 -1.73
C THR A 171 9.96 20.39 -3.25
N ARG A 172 10.16 19.29 -4.00
CA ARG A 172 10.16 19.32 -5.47
C ARG A 172 8.85 19.85 -6.04
N ALA A 173 7.73 19.57 -5.39
CA ALA A 173 6.40 20.05 -5.78
C ALA A 173 6.10 21.50 -5.29
N GLY A 174 7.07 22.20 -4.70
CA GLY A 174 6.88 23.55 -4.14
C GLY A 174 6.05 23.61 -2.86
N ARG A 175 5.74 22.46 -2.25
CA ARG A 175 4.89 22.32 -1.07
C ARG A 175 5.72 22.39 0.22
N TYR A 176 6.45 23.50 0.40
CA TYR A 176 7.46 23.64 1.45
C TYR A 176 6.89 23.55 2.87
N ARG A 177 5.73 24.15 3.11
CA ARG A 177 5.04 24.06 4.40
C ARG A 177 4.75 22.61 4.79
N GLU A 178 4.17 21.84 3.87
CA GLU A 178 3.86 20.42 4.10
C GLU A 178 5.14 19.59 4.26
N ALA A 179 6.17 19.87 3.46
CA ALA A 179 7.47 19.23 3.59
C ALA A 179 8.08 19.45 4.99
N PHE A 180 8.00 20.68 5.52
CA PHE A 180 8.47 21.00 6.87
C PHE A 180 7.66 20.28 7.95
N HIS A 181 6.33 20.21 7.80
CA HIS A 181 5.48 19.46 8.72
C HIS A 181 5.86 17.98 8.78
N ILE A 182 6.11 17.34 7.64
CA ILE A 182 6.56 15.94 7.59
C ILE A 182 7.85 15.73 8.38
N ILE A 183 8.83 16.63 8.28
CA ILE A 183 10.07 16.52 9.07
C ILE A 183 9.76 16.57 10.57
N ARG A 184 8.80 17.40 10.95
CA ARG A 184 8.42 17.70 12.34
C ARG A 184 7.55 16.64 13.00
N GLU A 185 7.04 15.67 12.25
CA GLU A 185 6.41 14.47 12.81
C GLU A 185 7.42 13.67 13.66
N ASP A 186 8.65 13.55 13.16
CA ASP A 186 9.70 12.74 13.80
C ASP A 186 10.80 13.59 14.48
N ASN A 187 11.02 14.84 14.03
CA ASN A 187 12.12 15.68 14.49
C ASN A 187 11.63 17.04 15.01
N VAL A 188 11.76 17.25 16.31
CA VAL A 188 11.39 18.51 16.99
C VAL A 188 12.35 19.69 16.72
N LEU A 189 13.59 19.42 16.29
CA LEU A 189 14.64 20.43 16.08
C LEU A 189 15.19 20.42 14.64
N PRO A 190 14.34 20.55 13.61
CA PRO A 190 14.75 20.44 12.20
C PRO A 190 15.77 21.51 11.80
N GLY A 191 15.65 22.73 12.32
CA GLY A 191 16.57 23.83 12.03
C GLY A 191 17.99 23.61 12.57
N ILE A 192 18.10 23.00 13.75
CA ILE A 192 19.40 22.59 14.34
C ILE A 192 19.96 21.41 13.55
N CYS A 193 19.16 20.36 13.35
CA CYS A 193 19.58 19.20 12.58
C CYS A 193 19.94 19.53 11.12
N GLY A 194 19.38 20.58 10.52
CA GLY A 194 19.80 21.07 9.20
C GLY A 194 21.20 21.70 9.19
N ARG A 195 21.77 22.03 10.37
CA ARG A 195 23.08 22.69 10.50
C ARG A 195 24.16 21.76 11.05
N ILE A 196 23.82 20.94 12.06
CA ILE A 196 24.82 20.12 12.78
C ILE A 196 24.81 18.63 12.41
N CYS A 197 23.81 18.16 11.65
CA CYS A 197 23.70 16.72 11.37
C CYS A 197 24.87 16.21 10.52
N THR A 198 25.40 15.05 10.92
CA THR A 198 26.43 14.28 10.19
C THR A 198 25.88 13.47 9.02
N HIS A 199 24.59 13.63 8.70
CA HIS A 199 23.94 13.18 7.47
C HIS A 199 24.27 11.74 7.02
N PRO A 200 24.18 10.72 7.92
CA PRO A 200 24.44 9.32 7.55
C PRO A 200 23.52 8.80 6.44
N CYS A 201 22.33 9.39 6.31
CA CYS A 201 21.38 9.08 5.25
C CYS A 201 21.85 9.45 3.83
N GLU A 202 22.77 10.41 3.69
CA GLU A 202 23.35 10.81 2.41
C GLU A 202 24.48 9.86 2.00
N ALA A 203 25.28 9.38 2.96
CA ALA A 203 26.32 8.38 2.72
C ALA A 203 25.75 7.06 2.16
N SER A 204 24.52 6.70 2.55
CA SER A 204 23.80 5.53 2.04
C SER A 204 22.84 5.87 0.89
N CYS A 205 23.00 7.00 0.19
CA CYS A 205 22.06 7.40 -0.85
C CYS A 205 22.30 6.65 -2.17
N ARG A 206 21.33 5.85 -2.64
CA ARG A 206 21.40 5.19 -3.95
C ARG A 206 21.70 6.12 -5.13
N ARG A 207 21.32 7.39 -5.04
CA ARG A 207 21.62 8.36 -6.11
C ARG A 207 23.13 8.55 -6.29
N GLY A 208 23.90 8.44 -5.20
CA GLY A 208 25.37 8.45 -5.24
C GLY A 208 26.00 7.25 -5.97
N GLU A 209 25.23 6.21 -6.30
CA GLU A 209 25.69 5.14 -7.19
C GLU A 209 25.69 5.57 -8.67
N LEU A 210 24.97 6.65 -9.01
CA LEU A 210 24.88 7.22 -10.36
C LEU A 210 25.67 8.51 -10.49
N ASP A 211 25.49 9.44 -9.56
CA ASP A 211 26.18 10.73 -9.51
C ASP A 211 26.45 11.16 -8.05
N GLU A 212 25.76 12.18 -7.55
CA GLU A 212 25.96 12.73 -6.21
C GLU A 212 24.75 12.41 -5.31
N PRO A 213 24.98 12.12 -4.02
CA PRO A 213 23.91 12.01 -3.05
C PRO A 213 23.02 13.26 -3.04
N ILE A 214 21.74 13.05 -2.75
CA ILE A 214 20.83 14.19 -2.54
C ILE A 214 21.29 14.95 -1.28
N ALA A 215 21.34 16.27 -1.34
CA ALA A 215 21.66 17.15 -0.21
C ALA A 215 20.50 17.21 0.82
N ILE A 216 20.18 16.08 1.44
CA ILE A 216 19.06 15.86 2.37
C ILE A 216 19.11 16.83 3.57
N ARG A 217 20.30 17.09 4.11
CA ARG A 217 20.55 18.02 5.22
C ARG A 217 20.30 19.47 4.82
N ASP A 218 20.77 19.87 3.64
CA ASP A 218 20.64 21.25 3.19
C ASP A 218 19.20 21.56 2.78
N ILE A 219 18.49 20.60 2.18
CA ILE A 219 17.03 20.68 1.96
C ILE A 219 16.30 20.84 3.31
N LYS A 220 16.66 20.07 4.33
CA LYS A 220 16.07 20.19 5.67
C LYS A 220 16.34 21.56 6.30
N ARG A 221 17.54 22.09 6.15
CA ARG A 221 17.90 23.45 6.59
C ARG A 221 17.05 24.49 5.86
N PHE A 222 16.99 24.43 4.54
CA PHE A 222 16.16 25.32 3.72
C PHE A 222 14.70 25.32 4.18
N LEU A 223 14.10 24.15 4.37
CA LEU A 223 12.71 24.03 4.81
C LEU A 223 12.48 24.64 6.21
N ALA A 224 13.44 24.46 7.12
CA ALA A 224 13.36 25.06 8.45
C ALA A 224 13.50 26.59 8.42
N ASP A 225 14.42 27.11 7.60
CA ASP A 225 14.64 28.55 7.44
C ASP A 225 13.45 29.22 6.72
N TYR A 226 12.85 28.53 5.74
CA TYR A 226 11.60 28.92 5.09
C TYR A 226 10.45 29.02 6.11
N ALA A 227 10.25 27.97 6.92
CA ALA A 227 9.21 27.95 7.93
C ALA A 227 9.36 29.06 8.97
N ALA A 228 10.60 29.35 9.39
CA ALA A 228 10.89 30.45 10.32
C ALA A 228 10.57 31.82 9.69
N SER A 229 10.95 32.03 8.43
CA SER A 229 10.72 33.28 7.70
C SER A 229 9.23 33.55 7.44
N ASN A 230 8.45 32.48 7.28
CA ASN A 230 7.02 32.55 7.00
C ASN A 230 6.13 32.44 8.26
N ASN A 231 6.71 32.53 9.46
CA ASN A 231 6.00 32.37 10.75
C ASN A 231 5.12 31.11 10.80
N GLU A 232 5.60 30.00 10.23
CA GLU A 232 4.87 28.74 10.23
C GLU A 232 4.82 28.14 11.64
N VAL A 233 3.68 28.30 12.30
CA VAL A 233 3.43 27.76 13.63
C VAL A 233 3.06 26.29 13.51
N ILE A 234 3.99 25.41 13.88
CA ILE A 234 3.67 23.99 14.08
C ILE A 234 3.03 23.83 15.44
N ARG A 235 1.72 23.59 15.44
CA ARG A 235 1.01 23.10 16.61
C ARG A 235 1.51 21.67 16.87
N PRO A 236 2.05 21.34 18.05
CA PRO A 236 2.35 19.96 18.38
C PRO A 236 1.07 19.13 18.22
N ALA A 237 1.21 17.92 17.69
CA ALA A 237 0.09 16.99 17.63
C ALA A 237 -0.47 16.83 19.05
N GLN A 238 -1.80 16.97 19.19
CA GLN A 238 -2.45 16.75 20.47
C GLN A 238 -2.28 15.27 20.84
N ILE A 239 -1.38 14.99 21.79
CA ILE A 239 -1.27 13.67 22.37
C ILE A 239 -2.49 13.49 23.27
N PRO A 240 -3.33 12.46 23.06
CA PRO A 240 -4.46 12.22 23.95
C PRO A 240 -3.94 12.10 25.38
N GLY A 241 -4.48 12.92 26.27
CA GLY A 241 -4.03 12.95 27.66
C GLY A 241 -4.18 11.58 28.30
N ASN A 242 -3.15 11.13 29.02
CA ASN A 242 -3.16 9.85 29.74
C ASN A 242 -3.95 9.91 31.06
N GLY A 243 -4.79 10.93 31.26
CA GLY A 243 -5.55 11.18 32.49
C GLY A 243 -4.70 11.58 33.71
N ARG A 244 -3.37 11.68 33.58
CA ARG A 244 -2.48 12.05 34.68
C ARG A 244 -2.19 13.55 34.63
N LYS A 245 -2.28 14.21 35.78
CA LYS A 245 -1.91 15.62 35.95
C LYS A 245 -0.45 15.71 36.42
N ILE A 246 0.27 16.69 35.89
CA ILE A 246 1.63 17.01 36.30
C ILE A 246 1.55 18.36 37.02
N ALA A 247 2.17 18.48 38.19
CA ALA A 247 2.35 19.78 38.82
C ALA A 247 3.46 20.53 38.07
N VAL A 248 3.22 21.81 37.78
CA VAL A 248 4.18 22.75 37.18
C VAL A 248 4.57 23.75 38.25
#